data_AF-A0A2G9HKW3-F1
#
_entry.id   AF-A0A2G9HKW3-F1
#
_cell.length_a   1.000
_cell.length_b   1.000
_cell.length_c   1.000
_cell.angle_alpha   90.00
_cell.angle_beta   90.00
_cell.angle_gamma   90.00
#
_symmetry.space_group_name_H-M   'P 1'
#
loop_
_entity.id
_entity.type
_entity.pdbx_description
1 polymer ?
#
loop_
_entity_poly.entity_id
_entity_poly.type
_entity_poly.pdbx_seq_one_letter_code
_entity_poly.pdbx_strand_id
1 'polypeptide(L)'
;MWRRGANLEGDTANFIETEQLLEYDGHISSFLQVRGSIPLLWEQIVDLSYKPRLNIINHDQTPKVVEHHFNDLLQRYRGCVAVDLTDKHGDEGLLSNAYTEEMQKLPNVRYISFDFHQSCGNGNFDNMKLLYDEISEDFEKQG
;
A
#
# COMPACT_ATOMS: atom_id res chain seq x y z
N MET A 1 14.49 2.63 17.56
CA MET A 1 13.12 2.18 17.84
C MET A 1 12.59 1.53 16.55
N TRP A 2 12.05 0.32 16.62
CA TRP A 2 11.57 -0.42 15.45
C TRP A 2 10.28 0.25 14.95
N ARG A 3 10.30 0.82 13.75
CA ARG A 3 9.15 1.53 13.16
C ARG A 3 8.47 0.62 12.16
N ARG A 4 7.13 0.61 12.15
CA ARG A 4 6.35 -0.13 11.14
C ARG A 4 6.16 0.70 9.88
N GLY A 5 6.15 2.04 9.95
CA GLY A 5 6.04 2.91 8.78
C GLY A 5 7.34 3.06 7.98
N ALA A 6 7.54 4.25 7.41
CA ALA A 6 8.75 4.62 6.69
C ALA A 6 9.82 5.28 7.59
N ASN A 7 11.06 5.29 7.12
CA ASN A 7 12.12 6.16 7.64
C ASN A 7 12.09 7.54 6.93
N LEU A 8 13.04 8.43 7.22
CA LEU A 8 13.11 9.75 6.58
C LEU A 8 13.55 9.73 5.11
N GLU A 9 14.11 8.60 4.66
CA GLU A 9 14.55 8.41 3.27
C GLU A 9 13.44 7.85 2.37
N GLY A 10 12.31 7.42 2.94
CA GLY A 10 11.20 6.80 2.18
C GLY A 10 11.22 5.27 2.19
N ASP A 11 12.15 4.63 2.90
CA ASP A 11 12.18 3.18 3.00
C ASP A 11 11.11 2.70 3.98
N THR A 12 10.20 1.85 3.50
CA THR A 12 9.14 1.25 4.32
C THR A 12 9.60 -0.03 4.98
N ALA A 13 9.12 -0.28 6.20
CA ALA A 13 9.26 -1.60 6.80
C ALA A 13 8.40 -2.63 6.06
N ASN A 14 8.74 -3.92 6.21
CA ASN A 14 8.03 -5.06 5.63
C ASN A 14 7.84 -5.00 4.11
N PHE A 15 8.75 -4.32 3.39
CA PHE A 15 8.75 -4.30 1.93
C PHE A 15 9.12 -5.67 1.35
N ILE A 16 8.25 -6.21 0.49
CA ILE A 16 8.35 -7.55 -0.10
C ILE A 16 7.98 -7.45 -1.57
N GLU A 17 8.79 -8.08 -2.42
CA GLU A 17 8.51 -8.38 -3.81
C GLU A 17 8.03 -9.82 -3.94
N THR A 18 6.91 -10.04 -4.63
CA THR A 18 6.42 -11.36 -5.01
C THR A 18 6.41 -11.47 -6.52
N GLU A 19 7.17 -12.41 -7.07
CA GLU A 19 7.25 -12.64 -8.51
C GLU A 19 6.63 -14.00 -8.86
N GLN A 20 5.72 -14.01 -9.83
CA GLN A 20 5.14 -15.21 -10.42
C GLN A 20 5.69 -15.40 -11.82
N LEU A 21 6.35 -16.54 -12.06
CA LEU A 21 6.84 -16.95 -13.36
C LEU A 21 5.89 -17.99 -13.98
N LEU A 22 5.61 -17.85 -15.27
CA LEU A 22 4.83 -18.80 -16.05
C LEU A 22 5.59 -19.15 -17.33
N GLU A 23 5.80 -20.45 -17.57
CA GLU A 23 6.29 -20.96 -18.85
C GLU A 23 5.17 -21.77 -19.52
N TYR A 24 4.83 -21.39 -20.75
CA TYR A 24 3.82 -22.07 -21.54
C TYR A 24 4.16 -21.99 -23.04
N ASP A 25 4.17 -23.13 -23.73
CA ASP A 25 4.51 -23.25 -25.17
C ASP A 25 5.82 -22.54 -25.58
N GLY A 26 6.84 -22.57 -24.71
CA GLY A 26 8.14 -21.92 -24.94
C GLY A 26 8.13 -20.40 -24.73
N HIS A 27 7.01 -19.82 -24.32
CA HIS A 27 6.92 -18.45 -23.84
C HIS A 27 7.13 -18.41 -22.33
N ILE A 28 7.89 -17.43 -21.85
CA ILE A 28 8.12 -17.18 -20.42
C ILE A 28 7.56 -15.78 -20.10
N SER A 29 6.69 -15.73 -19.11
CA SER A 29 6.11 -14.49 -18.57
C SER A 29 6.48 -14.35 -17.09
N SER A 30 6.63 -13.11 -16.63
CA SER A 30 6.80 -12.76 -15.22
C SER A 30 5.76 -11.73 -14.81
N PHE A 31 5.23 -11.88 -13.61
CA PHE A 31 4.32 -10.93 -12.98
C PHE A 31 4.80 -10.60 -11.57
N LEU A 32 5.09 -9.33 -11.32
CA LEU A 32 5.64 -8.84 -10.05
C LEU A 32 4.60 -8.01 -9.28
N GLN A 33 4.47 -8.28 -7.98
CA GLN A 33 3.69 -7.48 -7.04
C GLN A 33 4.54 -7.07 -5.85
N VAL A 34 4.43 -5.80 -5.44
CA VAL A 34 5.10 -5.29 -4.24
C VAL A 34 4.09 -5.08 -3.11
N ARG A 35 4.50 -5.37 -1.88
CA ARG A 35 3.74 -5.11 -0.66
C ARG A 35 4.67 -4.52 0.40
N GLY A 36 4.24 -3.45 1.07
CA GLY A 36 4.98 -2.86 2.17
C GLY A 36 4.05 -2.25 3.20
N SER A 37 4.63 -1.74 4.29
CA SER A 37 3.89 -0.89 5.21
C SER A 37 3.51 0.45 4.57
N ILE A 38 2.46 1.10 5.09
CA ILE A 38 2.05 2.45 4.68
C ILE A 38 3.24 3.43 4.86
N PRO A 39 3.61 4.21 3.82
CA PRO A 39 4.83 5.03 3.77
C PRO A 39 4.73 6.35 4.55
N LEU A 40 4.10 6.31 5.73
CA LEU A 40 4.02 7.42 6.65
C LEU A 40 5.03 7.25 7.80
N LEU A 41 5.32 8.34 8.50
CA LEU A 41 6.04 8.28 9.77
C LEU A 41 5.08 7.84 10.87
N TRP A 42 5.02 6.53 11.13
CA TRP A 42 4.18 5.95 12.17
C TRP A 42 4.83 4.76 12.85
N GLU A 43 4.39 4.50 14.06
CA GLU A 43 4.87 3.41 14.89
C GLU A 43 3.71 2.70 15.57
N GLN A 44 3.99 1.47 15.98
CA GLN A 44 3.07 0.67 16.77
C GLN A 44 3.75 0.38 18.09
N ILE A 45 3.19 0.93 19.17
CA ILE A 45 3.80 0.88 20.50
C ILE A 45 3.58 -0.53 21.04
N VAL A 46 4.65 -1.33 21.10
CA VAL A 46 4.57 -2.72 21.58
C VAL A 46 4.23 -2.73 23.07
N ASP A 47 3.13 -3.38 23.41
CA ASP A 47 2.69 -3.66 24.77
C ASP A 47 2.14 -5.09 24.88
N LEU A 48 1.57 -5.46 26.03
CA LEU A 48 0.96 -6.79 26.25
C LEU A 48 -0.47 -6.89 25.68
N SER A 49 -0.93 -5.90 24.90
CA SER A 49 -2.27 -5.92 24.32
C SER A 49 -2.33 -6.80 23.07
N TYR A 50 -3.52 -7.32 22.77
CA TYR A 50 -3.75 -8.13 21.58
C TYR A 50 -3.49 -7.37 20.27
N LYS A 51 -3.88 -6.08 20.21
CA LYS A 51 -3.63 -5.18 19.10
C LYS A 51 -2.94 -3.92 19.65
N PRO A 52 -1.60 -3.84 19.61
CA PRO A 52 -0.87 -2.70 20.14
C PRO A 52 -1.24 -1.42 19.39
N ARG A 53 -1.29 -0.30 20.11
CA ARG A 53 -1.81 0.98 19.61
C ARG A 53 -0.93 1.57 18.51
N LEU A 54 -1.60 2.18 17.54
CA LEU A 54 -0.96 2.90 16.44
C LEU A 54 -0.71 4.36 16.86
N ASN A 55 0.47 4.88 16.53
CA ASN A 55 0.83 6.28 16.73
C ASN A 55 1.36 6.88 15.43
N ILE A 56 0.64 7.84 14.85
CA ILE A 56 1.08 8.60 13.68
C ILE A 56 1.91 9.78 14.18
N ILE A 57 3.14 9.89 13.68
CA ILE A 57 4.07 10.93 14.07
C ILE A 57 3.85 12.11 13.11
N ASN A 58 3.23 13.17 13.61
CA ASN A 58 3.11 14.40 12.84
C ASN A 58 4.48 15.06 12.71
N HIS A 59 4.97 15.17 11.49
CA HIS A 59 6.32 15.65 11.19
C HIS A 59 6.33 16.33 9.82
N ASP A 60 6.99 17.50 9.73
CA ASP A 60 6.95 18.35 8.53
C ASP A 60 7.56 17.68 7.29
N GLN A 61 8.38 16.64 7.46
CA GLN A 61 8.97 15.89 6.34
C GLN A 61 8.10 14.74 5.84
N THR A 62 6.96 14.41 6.49
CA THR A 62 6.09 13.31 6.05
C THR A 62 5.72 13.38 4.56
N PRO A 63 5.35 14.55 3.98
CA PRO A 63 5.06 14.62 2.55
C PRO A 63 6.24 14.21 1.66
N LYS A 64 7.46 14.62 2.04
CA LYS A 64 8.68 14.26 1.31
C LYS A 64 9.03 12.78 1.43
N VAL A 65 8.76 12.18 2.59
CA VAL A 65 8.97 10.74 2.82
C VAL A 65 8.09 9.92 1.87
N VAL A 66 6.82 10.29 1.75
CA VAL A 66 5.87 9.63 0.83
C VAL A 66 6.29 9.85 -0.62
N GLU A 67 6.69 11.07 -0.98
CA GLU A 67 7.21 11.40 -2.32
C GLU A 67 8.47 10.58 -2.67
N HIS A 68 9.46 10.51 -1.76
CA HIS A 68 10.67 9.71 -1.97
C HIS A 68 10.33 8.24 -2.18
N HIS A 69 9.46 7.67 -1.34
CA HIS A 69 9.02 6.28 -1.45
C HIS A 69 8.46 5.98 -2.85
N PHE A 70 7.52 6.80 -3.32
CA PHE A 70 6.90 6.57 -4.62
C PHE A 70 7.80 6.90 -5.81
N ASN A 71 8.70 7.89 -5.70
CA ASN A 71 9.69 8.15 -6.74
C ASN A 71 10.63 6.97 -6.91
N ASP A 72 11.04 6.32 -5.82
CA ASP A 72 11.85 5.10 -5.86
C ASP A 72 11.09 3.94 -6.53
N LEU A 73 9.82 3.71 -6.16
CA LEU A 73 8.98 2.69 -6.81
C LEU A 73 8.79 2.96 -8.31
N LEU A 74 8.50 4.20 -8.70
CA LEU A 74 8.33 4.58 -10.10
C LEU A 74 9.63 4.44 -10.89
N GLN A 75 10.79 4.71 -10.28
CA GLN A 75 12.08 4.52 -10.91
C GLN A 75 12.40 3.03 -11.12
N ARG A 76 12.07 2.17 -10.15
CA ARG A 76 12.34 0.72 -10.22
C ARG A 76 11.38 -0.02 -11.14
N TYR A 77 10.08 0.25 -11.03
CA TYR A 77 9.03 -0.54 -11.68
C TYR A 77 8.32 0.19 -12.83
N ARG A 78 8.66 1.46 -13.10
CA ARG A 78 8.12 2.29 -14.21
C ARG A 78 6.64 2.66 -14.13
N GLY A 79 5.88 2.01 -13.25
CA GLY A 79 4.48 2.32 -12.95
C GLY A 79 4.10 1.76 -11.58
N CYS A 80 3.14 2.39 -10.92
CA CYS A 80 2.67 1.95 -9.61
C CYS A 80 1.19 2.31 -9.43
N VAL A 81 0.40 1.32 -9.02
CA VAL A 81 -0.95 1.52 -8.47
C VAL A 81 -0.89 1.15 -7.01
N ALA A 82 -1.10 2.13 -6.14
CA ALA A 82 -1.12 1.93 -4.70
C ALA A 82 -2.53 1.53 -4.26
N VAL A 83 -2.67 0.30 -3.76
CA VAL A 83 -3.93 -0.23 -3.22
C VAL A 83 -3.85 -0.28 -1.70
N ASP A 84 -4.70 0.50 -1.04
CA ASP A 84 -4.89 0.47 0.41
C ASP A 84 -6.14 -0.35 0.75
N LEU A 85 -5.95 -1.41 1.54
CA LEU A 85 -6.99 -2.34 1.98
C LEU A 85 -7.33 -2.20 3.47
N THR A 86 -6.82 -1.15 4.13
CA THR A 86 -7.00 -0.96 5.57
C THR A 86 -8.47 -0.73 5.95
N ASP A 87 -8.81 -1.13 7.18
CA ASP A 87 -10.13 -0.84 7.76
C ASP A 87 -10.29 0.68 7.92
N LYS A 88 -11.43 1.22 7.49
CA LYS A 88 -11.70 2.67 7.60
C LYS A 88 -12.15 3.08 9.00
N HIS A 89 -12.19 2.14 9.95
CA HIS A 89 -12.55 2.38 11.34
C HIS A 89 -11.37 2.27 12.32
N GLY A 90 -11.51 2.94 13.46
CA GLY A 90 -10.52 2.89 14.55
C GLY A 90 -9.15 3.48 14.17
N ASP A 91 -8.10 2.95 14.80
CA ASP A 91 -6.72 3.39 14.62
C ASP A 91 -6.21 3.20 13.18
N GLU A 92 -6.67 2.16 12.48
CA GLU A 92 -6.32 1.92 11.07
C GLU A 92 -6.99 2.95 10.16
N GLY A 93 -8.24 3.32 10.44
CA GLY A 93 -8.94 4.37 9.70
C GLY A 93 -8.24 5.73 9.79
N LEU A 94 -7.66 6.07 10.95
CA LEU A 94 -6.84 7.29 11.09
C LEU A 94 -5.59 7.22 10.22
N LEU A 95 -4.93 6.05 10.13
CA LEU A 95 -3.77 5.87 9.28
C LEU A 95 -4.15 5.92 7.78
N SER A 96 -5.25 5.29 7.39
CA SER A 96 -5.78 5.31 6.01
C SER A 96 -6.14 6.73 5.57
N ASN A 97 -6.75 7.52 6.45
CA ASN A 97 -7.08 8.93 6.17
C ASN A 97 -5.81 9.77 5.97
N ALA A 98 -4.84 9.66 6.88
CA ALA A 98 -3.56 10.36 6.74
C ALA A 98 -2.83 9.95 5.45
N TYR A 99 -2.89 8.67 5.09
CA TYR A 99 -2.27 8.19 3.86
C TYR A 99 -2.98 8.74 2.62
N THR A 100 -4.31 8.73 2.62
CA THR A 100 -5.14 9.31 1.56
C THR A 100 -4.83 10.79 1.34
N GLU A 101 -4.66 11.57 2.41
CA GLU A 101 -4.28 13.00 2.33
C GLU A 101 -2.92 13.21 1.66
N GLU A 102 -1.93 12.37 1.96
CA GLU A 102 -0.61 12.46 1.31
C GLU A 102 -0.65 11.98 -0.15
N MET A 103 -1.41 10.91 -0.44
CA MET A 103 -1.54 10.38 -1.80
C MET A 103 -2.22 11.38 -2.76
N GLN A 104 -3.16 12.19 -2.27
CA GLN A 104 -3.78 13.27 -3.08
C GLN A 104 -2.76 14.31 -3.58
N LYS A 105 -1.59 14.41 -2.95
CA LYS A 105 -0.51 15.33 -3.34
C LYS A 105 0.41 14.74 -4.42
N LEU A 106 0.28 13.46 -4.73
CA LEU A 106 1.09 12.73 -5.71
C LEU A 106 0.30 12.45 -7.00
N PRO A 107 0.27 13.38 -7.98
CA PRO A 107 -0.54 13.22 -9.19
C PRO A 107 -0.04 12.11 -10.13
N ASN A 108 1.18 11.62 -9.92
CA ASN A 108 1.86 10.60 -10.72
C ASN A 108 1.62 9.16 -10.23
N VAL A 109 0.90 8.97 -9.13
CA VAL A 109 0.61 7.64 -8.58
C VAL A 109 -0.90 7.47 -8.47
N ARG A 110 -1.43 6.40 -9.05
CA ARG A 110 -2.84 6.05 -8.86
C ARG A 110 -3.01 5.42 -7.48
N TYR A 111 -3.90 5.97 -6.68
CA TYR A 111 -4.22 5.50 -5.33
C TYR A 111 -5.67 5.04 -5.25
N ILE A 112 -5.88 3.87 -4.63
CA ILE A 112 -7.20 3.26 -4.44
C ILE A 112 -7.33 2.84 -2.98
N SER A 113 -8.35 3.35 -2.29
CA SER A 113 -8.67 3.00 -0.90
C SER A 113 -9.94 2.16 -0.85
N PHE A 114 -9.78 0.86 -0.64
CA PHE A 114 -10.85 -0.13 -0.63
C PHE A 114 -11.00 -0.73 0.77
N ASP A 115 -12.17 -0.53 1.40
CA ASP A 115 -12.43 -1.10 2.73
C ASP A 115 -12.68 -2.61 2.63
N PHE A 116 -11.62 -3.40 2.80
CA PHE A 116 -11.72 -4.85 2.62
C PHE A 116 -12.64 -5.50 3.66
N HIS A 117 -12.62 -5.04 4.90
CA HIS A 117 -13.41 -5.64 5.98
C HIS A 117 -14.91 -5.38 5.80
N GLN A 118 -15.28 -4.17 5.37
CA GLN A 118 -16.65 -3.84 5.04
C GLN A 118 -17.12 -4.55 3.76
N SER A 119 -16.30 -4.53 2.71
CA SER A 119 -16.70 -5.03 1.40
C SER A 119 -16.66 -6.55 1.29
N CYS A 120 -15.67 -7.23 1.88
CA CYS A 120 -15.49 -8.68 1.78
C CYS A 120 -15.78 -9.42 3.09
N GLY A 121 -16.29 -8.72 4.11
CA GLY A 121 -16.70 -9.30 5.39
C GLY A 121 -17.69 -10.46 5.24
N ASN A 122 -17.63 -11.41 6.18
CA ASN A 122 -18.46 -12.64 6.19
C ASN A 122 -18.22 -13.62 5.02
N GLY A 123 -17.08 -13.54 4.33
CA GLY A 123 -16.70 -14.49 3.28
C GLY A 123 -17.29 -14.20 1.90
N ASN A 124 -17.82 -13.00 1.69
CA ASN A 124 -18.36 -12.57 0.40
C ASN A 124 -17.24 -12.06 -0.53
N PHE A 125 -16.46 -12.99 -1.09
CA PHE A 125 -15.37 -12.68 -2.02
C PHE A 125 -15.84 -12.21 -3.39
N ASP A 126 -17.15 -12.28 -3.70
CA ASP A 126 -17.67 -11.74 -4.96
C ASP A 126 -17.43 -10.22 -5.07
N ASN A 127 -17.37 -9.52 -3.93
CA ASN A 127 -17.06 -8.10 -3.89
C ASN A 127 -15.59 -7.77 -4.19
N MET A 128 -14.68 -8.75 -4.22
CA MET A 128 -13.33 -8.52 -4.76
C MET A 128 -13.34 -8.21 -6.25
N LYS A 129 -14.38 -8.65 -6.97
CA LYS A 129 -14.54 -8.28 -8.38
C LYS A 129 -14.66 -6.77 -8.55
N LEU A 130 -15.25 -6.05 -7.59
CA LEU A 130 -15.33 -4.59 -7.65
C LEU A 130 -13.95 -3.95 -7.67
N LEU A 131 -13.05 -4.43 -6.79
CA LEU A 131 -11.66 -3.95 -6.77
C LEU A 131 -10.93 -4.37 -8.05
N TYR A 132 -11.13 -5.61 -8.52
CA TYR A 132 -10.53 -6.08 -9.76
C TYR A 132 -10.98 -5.25 -10.96
N ASP A 133 -12.27 -4.98 -11.08
CA ASP A 133 -12.84 -4.18 -12.17
C ASP A 133 -12.27 -2.76 -12.13
N GLU A 134 -12.07 -2.18 -10.94
CA GLU A 134 -11.49 -0.84 -10.76
C GLU A 134 -10.02 -0.74 -11.21
N ILE A 135 -9.23 -1.80 -10.99
CA ILE A 135 -7.80 -1.85 -11.34
C ILE A 135 -7.52 -2.51 -12.69
N SER A 136 -8.51 -3.16 -13.30
CA SER A 136 -8.34 -3.97 -14.53
C SER A 136 -7.66 -3.19 -15.66
N GLU A 137 -8.08 -1.96 -15.90
CA GLU A 137 -7.48 -1.08 -16.91
C GLU A 137 -6.01 -0.75 -16.64
N ASP A 138 -5.59 -0.71 -15.36
CA ASP A 138 -4.20 -0.43 -15.01
C ASP A 138 -3.32 -1.67 -15.20
N PHE A 139 -3.87 -2.86 -14.96
CA PHE A 139 -3.21 -4.12 -15.29
C PHE A 139 -2.95 -4.24 -16.79
N GLU A 140 -3.96 -3.97 -17.62
CA GLU A 140 -3.82 -4.04 -19.09
C GLU A 140 -2.79 -3.04 -19.64
N LYS A 141 -2.59 -1.89 -18.98
CA LYS A 141 -1.57 -0.90 -19.37
C LYS A 141 -0.15 -1.36 -19.04
N GLN A 142 0.01 -2.26 -18.07
CA GLN A 142 1.32 -2.73 -17.60
C GLN A 142 1.83 -3.96 -18.36
N GLY A 143 0.98 -4.65 -19.12
CA GLY A 143 1.34 -5.76 -20.00
C GLY A 143 0.33 -6.88 -20.01
#